data_AF-A0AA87MMC5-F1
#
_entry.id   AF-A0AA87MMC5-F1
#
_cell.length_a   1.000
_cell.length_b   1.000
_cell.length_c   1.000
_cell.angle_alpha   90.00
_cell.angle_beta   90.00
_cell.angle_gamma   90.00
#
_symmetry.space_group_name_H-M   'P 1'
#
loop_
_entity.id
_entity.type
_entity.pdbx_description
1 polymer ?
#
loop_
_entity_poly.entity_id
_entity_poly.type
_entity_poly.pdbx_seq_one_letter_code
_entity_poly.pdbx_strand_id
1 'polypeptide(L)'
;MTEVNNPHDRLIRETFQDKKEAATFFKNTLAPEVVKLLDLENLELTESSFISEELKQEQTDLLFQIPLKSGNKSNVYLLFEHKSYLENTIYIQLLGYLTEIVITSYSIHYTKLYEVTTAERLISEGIQQGMQQGIEKGVEKGKLEDAGKMLKKGIDLKTVLEITGLSEKTLKEHGIL
;
A
#
# COMPACT_ATOMS: atom_id res chain seq x y z
N MET A 1 3.91 -10.24 45.20
CA MET A 1 4.64 -10.93 44.13
C MET A 1 3.59 -11.35 43.13
N THR A 2 3.49 -10.64 42.01
CA THR A 2 2.56 -10.99 40.93
C THR A 2 3.03 -12.32 40.35
N GLU A 3 2.21 -13.35 40.45
CA GLU A 3 2.47 -14.66 39.85
C GLU A 3 2.86 -14.47 38.38
N VAL A 4 4.04 -14.95 38.01
CA VAL A 4 4.49 -14.99 36.63
C VAL A 4 3.65 -16.06 35.94
N ASN A 5 2.53 -15.67 35.37
CA ASN A 5 1.72 -16.56 34.55
C ASN A 5 2.55 -16.91 33.29
N ASN A 6 2.83 -18.19 33.10
CA ASN A 6 3.53 -18.79 31.96
C ASN A 6 5.00 -18.33 31.69
N PRO A 7 5.99 -18.76 32.50
CA PRO A 7 7.40 -18.38 32.34
C PRO A 7 8.08 -18.96 31.09
N HIS A 8 7.62 -20.13 30.60
CA HIS A 8 8.14 -20.75 29.39
C HIS A 8 7.75 -19.95 28.14
N ASP A 9 6.54 -19.39 28.15
CA ASP A 9 6.08 -18.55 27.04
C ASP A 9 6.94 -17.30 26.84
N ARG A 10 7.24 -16.63 27.96
CA ARG A 10 8.09 -15.44 27.93
C ARG A 10 9.48 -15.75 27.39
N LEU A 11 10.08 -16.86 27.84
CA LEU A 11 11.40 -17.28 27.38
C LEU A 11 11.42 -17.56 25.88
N ILE A 12 10.39 -18.24 25.35
CA ILE A 12 10.30 -18.55 23.92
C ILE A 12 10.13 -17.25 23.11
N ARG A 13 9.24 -16.34 23.51
CA ARG A 13 9.08 -15.05 22.82
C ARG A 13 10.38 -14.26 22.82
N GLU A 14 11.06 -14.16 23.95
CA GLU A 14 12.34 -13.43 24.07
C GLU A 14 13.44 -14.07 23.22
N THR A 15 13.49 -15.40 23.14
CA THR A 15 14.49 -16.12 22.32
C THR A 15 14.24 -15.88 20.82
N PHE A 16 12.99 -16.03 20.38
CA PHE A 16 12.62 -15.96 18.97
C PHE A 16 12.41 -14.53 18.45
N GLN A 17 12.51 -13.51 19.31
CA GLN A 17 12.70 -12.12 18.89
C GLN A 17 14.08 -11.91 18.24
N ASP A 18 15.09 -12.70 18.61
CA ASP A 18 16.36 -12.69 17.89
C ASP A 18 16.21 -13.41 16.55
N LYS A 19 16.30 -12.65 15.47
CA LYS A 19 16.23 -13.17 14.09
C LYS A 19 17.26 -14.28 13.83
N LYS A 20 18.45 -14.21 14.42
CA LYS A 20 19.51 -15.21 14.21
C LYS A 20 19.15 -16.55 14.87
N GLU A 21 18.58 -16.50 16.07
CA GLU A 21 18.13 -17.70 16.77
C GLU A 21 16.95 -18.34 16.03
N ALA A 22 15.97 -17.53 15.60
CA ALA A 22 14.85 -17.99 14.79
C ALA A 22 15.30 -18.60 13.44
N ALA A 23 16.21 -17.94 12.72
CA ALA A 23 16.77 -18.45 11.47
C ALA A 23 17.51 -19.78 11.69
N THR A 24 18.30 -19.89 12.76
CA THR A 24 19.05 -21.10 13.12
C THR A 24 18.09 -22.25 13.43
N PHE A 25 17.03 -21.97 14.20
CA PHE A 25 15.99 -22.94 14.48
C PHE A 25 15.34 -23.47 13.19
N PHE A 26 14.83 -22.58 12.32
CA PHE A 26 14.19 -23.01 11.08
C PHE A 26 15.13 -23.76 10.15
N LYS A 27 16.40 -23.35 10.06
CA LYS A 27 17.41 -24.04 9.27
C LYS A 27 17.65 -25.48 9.73
N ASN A 28 17.55 -25.73 11.03
CA ASN A 28 17.82 -27.05 11.63
C ASN A 28 16.57 -27.93 11.72
N THR A 29 15.37 -27.33 11.81
CA THR A 29 14.11 -28.05 12.00
C THR A 29 13.40 -28.37 10.69
N LEU A 30 13.49 -27.49 9.68
CA LEU A 30 12.82 -27.70 8.40
C LEU A 30 13.63 -28.62 7.48
N ALA A 31 12.93 -29.32 6.58
CA ALA A 31 13.58 -30.15 5.58
C ALA A 31 14.56 -29.31 4.71
N PRO A 32 15.74 -29.85 4.35
CA PRO A 32 16.75 -29.10 3.58
C PRO A 32 16.22 -28.53 2.26
N GLU A 33 15.26 -29.21 1.62
CA GLU A 33 14.61 -28.77 0.39
C GLU A 33 13.79 -27.49 0.59
N VAL A 34 13.10 -27.37 1.73
CA VAL A 34 12.32 -26.18 2.09
C VAL A 34 13.26 -25.02 2.42
N VAL A 35 14.31 -25.27 3.22
CA VAL A 35 15.31 -24.26 3.60
C VAL A 35 16.01 -23.65 2.38
N LYS A 36 16.21 -24.44 1.31
CA LYS A 36 16.77 -23.93 0.04
C LYS A 36 15.87 -22.89 -0.65
N LEU A 37 14.56 -22.95 -0.43
CA LEU A 37 13.59 -22.03 -1.02
C LEU A 37 13.44 -20.74 -0.20
N LEU A 38 13.68 -20.81 1.11
CA LEU A 38 13.47 -19.72 2.05
C LEU A 38 14.69 -18.81 2.20
N ASP A 39 14.45 -17.50 2.23
CA ASP A 39 15.42 -16.48 2.61
C ASP A 39 15.35 -16.21 4.11
N LEU A 40 16.06 -17.05 4.88
CA LEU A 40 16.15 -16.94 6.33
C LEU A 40 17.02 -15.76 6.80
N GLU A 41 17.66 -14.99 5.91
CA GLU A 41 18.37 -13.77 6.34
C GLU A 41 17.36 -12.63 6.53
N ASN A 42 16.34 -12.60 5.68
CA ASN A 42 15.30 -11.58 5.65
C ASN A 42 13.98 -12.03 6.31
N LEU A 43 14.02 -13.01 7.23
CA LEU A 43 12.81 -13.36 7.98
C LEU A 43 12.38 -12.21 8.91
N GLU A 44 11.08 -12.09 9.09
CA GLU A 44 10.47 -11.09 9.95
C GLU A 44 9.45 -11.72 10.88
N LEU A 45 9.55 -11.38 12.17
CA LEU A 45 8.48 -11.66 13.11
C LEU A 45 7.35 -10.68 12.80
N THR A 46 6.18 -11.22 12.50
CA THR A 46 4.98 -10.42 12.24
C THR A 46 4.27 -10.24 13.56
N GLU A 47 3.83 -9.02 13.87
CA GLU A 47 2.95 -8.84 15.02
C GLU A 47 1.68 -9.66 14.77
N SER A 48 1.36 -10.57 15.69
CA SER A 48 0.16 -11.38 15.65
C SER A 48 -1.11 -10.56 15.89
N SER A 49 -1.04 -9.23 15.82
CA SER A 49 -2.15 -8.29 16.01
C SER A 49 -3.36 -8.58 15.12
N PHE A 50 -3.18 -9.33 14.04
CA PHE A 50 -4.22 -9.78 13.11
C PHE A 50 -4.98 -11.04 13.52
N ILE A 51 -4.39 -11.86 14.39
CA ILE A 51 -5.04 -13.06 14.94
C ILE A 51 -5.98 -12.59 16.05
N SER A 52 -7.22 -13.08 16.05
CA SER A 52 -8.22 -12.64 17.01
C SER A 52 -7.74 -12.84 18.46
N GLU A 53 -8.12 -11.94 19.37
CA GLU A 53 -7.71 -12.03 20.78
C GLU A 53 -8.16 -13.36 21.42
N GLU A 54 -9.23 -13.97 20.92
CA GLU A 54 -9.72 -15.29 21.33
C GLU A 54 -8.76 -16.44 20.96
N LEU A 55 -8.02 -16.31 19.86
CA LEU A 55 -6.98 -17.26 19.46
C LEU A 55 -5.63 -16.99 20.14
N LYS A 56 -5.40 -15.77 20.64
CA LYS A 56 -4.15 -15.36 21.33
C LYS A 56 -4.05 -15.80 22.78
N GLN A 57 -5.11 -16.33 23.38
CA GLN A 57 -5.14 -16.61 24.81
C GLN A 57 -4.21 -17.78 25.20
N GLU A 58 -3.10 -17.42 25.85
CA GLU A 58 -2.17 -18.23 26.67
C GLU A 58 -1.15 -19.16 25.98
N GLN A 59 -0.86 -18.99 24.69
CA GLN A 59 0.19 -19.76 24.00
C GLN A 59 1.21 -18.89 23.27
N THR A 60 2.45 -19.36 23.18
CA THR A 60 3.50 -18.68 22.41
C THR A 60 3.33 -18.92 20.93
N ASP A 61 2.34 -18.25 20.37
CA ASP A 61 2.08 -18.22 18.94
C ASP A 61 2.91 -17.10 18.30
N LEU A 62 3.86 -17.48 17.47
CA LEU A 62 4.70 -16.56 16.70
C LEU A 62 4.47 -16.80 15.21
N LEU A 63 4.14 -15.73 14.48
CA LEU A 63 3.95 -15.77 13.05
C LEU A 63 5.15 -15.13 12.35
N PHE A 64 5.89 -15.93 11.58
CA PHE A 64 7.02 -15.45 10.79
C PHE A 64 6.62 -15.29 9.33
N GLN A 65 6.96 -14.15 8.76
CA GLN A 65 6.93 -13.91 7.33
C GLN A 65 8.34 -14.12 6.77
N ILE A 66 8.49 -15.07 5.84
CA ILE A 66 9.79 -15.40 5.26
C ILE A 66 9.74 -15.25 3.73
N PRO A 67 10.59 -14.41 3.13
CA PRO A 67 10.66 -14.28 1.69
C PRO A 67 11.16 -15.56 1.01
N LEU A 68 10.72 -15.80 -0.23
CA LEU A 68 11.31 -16.83 -1.08
C LEU A 68 12.55 -16.30 -1.79
N LYS A 69 13.62 -17.10 -1.83
CA LYS A 69 14.86 -16.79 -2.56
C LYS A 69 14.67 -16.62 -4.07
N SER A 70 13.60 -17.18 -4.63
CA SER A 70 13.27 -17.01 -6.05
C SER A 70 12.91 -15.57 -6.41
N GLY A 71 12.68 -14.68 -5.43
CA GLY A 71 12.32 -13.28 -5.65
C GLY A 71 10.89 -13.08 -6.15
N ASN A 72 10.11 -14.15 -6.31
CA ASN A 72 8.67 -14.04 -6.52
C ASN A 72 8.05 -13.34 -5.30
N LYS A 73 6.99 -12.54 -5.51
CA LYS A 73 6.26 -11.78 -4.46
C LYS A 73 5.50 -12.67 -3.45
N SER A 74 5.91 -13.92 -3.28
CA SER A 74 5.27 -14.85 -2.36
C SER A 74 6.11 -14.95 -1.11
N ASN A 75 5.50 -14.57 0.01
CA ASN A 75 6.03 -14.87 1.33
C ASN A 75 5.51 -16.22 1.78
N VAL A 76 6.26 -16.89 2.65
CA VAL A 76 5.80 -18.07 3.39
C VAL A 76 5.54 -17.65 4.83
N TYR A 77 4.34 -17.94 5.31
CA TYR A 77 3.96 -17.72 6.70
C TYR A 77 4.19 -18.99 7.50
N LEU A 78 5.01 -18.91 8.54
CA LEU A 78 5.24 -20.00 9.49
C LEU A 78 4.64 -19.62 10.83
N LEU A 79 3.60 -20.34 11.21
CA LEU A 79 3.08 -20.31 12.57
C LEU A 79 3.93 -21.26 13.43
N PHE A 80 4.51 -20.72 14.49
CA PHE A 80 5.21 -21.48 15.50
C PHE A 80 4.37 -21.48 16.77
N GLU A 81 3.91 -22.65 17.17
CA GLU A 81 3.06 -22.87 18.32
C GLU A 81 3.77 -23.83 19.29
N HIS A 82 3.95 -23.38 20.53
CA HIS A 82 4.53 -24.20 21.59
C HIS A 82 3.46 -24.56 22.63
N LYS A 83 3.17 -25.85 22.77
CA LYS A 83 2.20 -26.37 23.73
C LYS A 83 2.90 -27.18 24.82
N SER A 84 2.63 -26.83 26.07
CA SER A 84 3.08 -27.61 27.23
C SER A 84 2.32 -28.93 27.38
N TYR A 85 1.10 -29.03 26.83
CA TYR A 85 0.23 -30.21 26.92
C TYR A 85 -0.50 -30.46 25.61
N LEU A 86 -0.87 -31.73 25.37
CA LEU A 86 -1.70 -32.12 24.24
C LEU A 86 -3.16 -31.79 24.53
N GLU A 87 -3.73 -30.88 23.75
CA GLU A 87 -5.14 -30.50 23.82
C GLU A 87 -5.93 -31.13 22.66
N ASN A 88 -7.15 -31.61 22.94
CA ASN A 88 -8.00 -32.26 21.93
C ASN A 88 -8.51 -31.29 20.85
N THR A 89 -8.38 -29.98 21.06
CA THR A 89 -8.85 -28.92 20.14
C THR A 89 -7.76 -28.40 19.19
N ILE A 90 -6.54 -28.95 19.24
CA ILE A 90 -5.38 -28.44 18.48
C ILE A 90 -5.68 -28.29 16.98
N TYR A 91 -6.39 -29.26 16.38
CA TYR A 91 -6.73 -29.20 14.97
C TYR A 91 -7.74 -28.09 14.63
N ILE A 92 -8.67 -27.80 15.55
CA ILE A 92 -9.65 -26.73 15.39
C ILE A 92 -8.94 -25.38 15.49
N GLN A 93 -8.00 -25.25 16.42
CA GLN A 93 -7.19 -24.05 16.59
C GLN A 93 -6.30 -23.80 15.36
N LEU A 94 -5.60 -24.82 14.86
CA LEU A 94 -4.81 -24.73 13.63
C LEU A 94 -5.67 -24.31 12.43
N LEU A 95 -6.88 -24.85 12.30
CA LEU A 95 -7.81 -24.43 11.24
C LEU A 95 -8.22 -22.95 11.40
N GLY A 96 -8.43 -22.49 12.64
CA GLY A 96 -8.69 -21.09 12.95
C GLY A 96 -7.54 -20.18 12.48
N TYR A 97 -6.30 -20.52 12.84
CA TYR A 97 -5.13 -19.76 12.39
C TYR A 97 -5.00 -19.70 10.87
N LEU A 98 -5.16 -20.84 10.18
CA LEU A 98 -5.10 -20.88 8.72
C LEU A 98 -6.16 -19.97 8.09
N THR A 99 -7.37 -19.98 8.65
CA THR A 99 -8.48 -19.15 8.16
C THR A 99 -8.15 -17.66 8.31
N GLU A 100 -7.68 -17.24 9.50
CA GLU A 100 -7.32 -15.84 9.77
C GLU A 100 -6.15 -15.36 8.91
N ILE A 101 -5.10 -16.18 8.77
CA ILE A 101 -3.94 -15.85 7.93
C ILE A 101 -4.38 -15.64 6.48
N VAL A 102 -5.24 -16.51 5.95
CA VAL A 102 -5.72 -16.41 4.56
C VAL A 102 -6.60 -15.18 4.36
N ILE A 103 -7.57 -14.94 5.26
CA ILE A 103 -8.45 -13.76 5.19
C ILE A 103 -7.64 -12.46 5.27
N THR A 104 -6.67 -12.40 6.18
CA THR A 104 -5.79 -11.25 6.37
C THR A 104 -4.93 -11.02 5.14
N SER A 105 -4.29 -12.08 4.63
CA SER A 105 -3.46 -12.00 3.42
C SER A 105 -4.26 -11.47 2.24
N TYR A 106 -5.48 -11.99 2.05
CA TYR A 106 -6.38 -11.52 1.01
C TYR A 106 -6.74 -10.03 1.19
N SER A 107 -7.08 -9.61 2.41
CA SER A 107 -7.46 -8.23 2.71
C SER A 107 -6.32 -7.24 2.46
N ILE A 108 -5.09 -7.55 2.88
CA ILE A 108 -3.91 -6.71 2.65
C ILE A 108 -3.64 -6.57 1.15
N HIS A 109 -3.68 -7.69 0.42
CA HIS A 109 -3.50 -7.67 -1.04
C HIS A 109 -4.56 -6.83 -1.74
N TYR A 110 -5.83 -6.93 -1.30
CA TYR A 110 -6.93 -6.15 -1.83
C TYR A 110 -6.71 -4.66 -1.56
N THR A 111 -6.53 -4.24 -0.31
CA THR A 111 -6.32 -2.83 0.08
C THR A 111 -5.20 -2.17 -0.75
N LYS A 112 -4.05 -2.84 -0.89
CA LYS A 112 -2.91 -2.30 -1.64
C LYS A 112 -3.21 -2.11 -3.13
N LEU A 113 -4.04 -2.97 -3.72
CA LEU A 113 -4.49 -2.85 -5.11
C LEU A 113 -5.43 -1.65 -5.30
N TYR A 114 -6.35 -1.40 -4.35
CA TYR A 114 -7.25 -0.24 -4.40
C TYR A 114 -6.52 1.08 -4.23
N GLU A 115 -5.49 1.14 -3.39
CA GLU A 115 -4.67 2.34 -3.21
C GLU A 115 -3.92 2.70 -4.50
N VAL A 116 -3.26 1.72 -5.14
CA VAL A 116 -2.53 1.93 -6.40
C VAL A 116 -3.46 2.41 -7.51
N THR A 117 -4.60 1.75 -7.70
CA THR A 117 -5.55 2.12 -8.77
C THR A 117 -6.18 3.50 -8.55
N THR A 118 -6.43 3.88 -7.29
CA THR A 118 -6.93 5.22 -6.95
C THR A 118 -5.87 6.28 -7.23
N ALA A 119 -4.61 6.02 -6.87
CA ALA A 119 -3.50 6.94 -7.14
C ALA A 119 -3.28 7.12 -8.65
N GLU A 120 -3.27 6.03 -9.44
CA GLU A 120 -3.15 6.08 -10.90
C GLU A 120 -4.28 6.89 -11.54
N ARG A 121 -5.52 6.68 -11.08
CA ARG A 121 -6.70 7.43 -11.55
C ARG A 121 -6.56 8.93 -11.26
N LEU A 122 -6.19 9.31 -10.03
CA LEU A 122 -5.99 10.70 -9.64
C LEU A 122 -4.88 11.39 -10.44
N ILE A 123 -3.77 10.69 -10.70
CA ILE A 123 -2.67 11.20 -11.53
C ILE A 123 -3.16 11.44 -12.97
N SER A 124 -3.86 10.47 -13.55
CA SER A 124 -4.41 10.59 -14.90
C SER A 124 -5.41 11.75 -15.01
N GLU A 125 -6.33 11.87 -14.06
CA GLU A 125 -7.30 12.98 -14.00
C GLU A 125 -6.57 14.33 -13.86
N GLY A 126 -5.56 14.42 -13.00
CA GLY A 126 -4.75 15.62 -12.82
C GLY A 126 -3.99 16.02 -14.10
N ILE A 127 -3.41 15.07 -14.82
CA ILE A 127 -2.73 15.32 -16.11
C ILE A 127 -3.73 15.82 -17.15
N GLN A 128 -4.89 15.16 -17.29
CA GLN A 128 -5.92 15.57 -18.25
C GLN A 128 -6.46 16.98 -17.95
N GLN A 129 -6.78 17.26 -16.68
CA GLN A 129 -7.24 18.59 -16.27
C GLN A 129 -6.17 19.64 -16.49
N GLY A 130 -4.91 19.37 -16.13
CA GLY A 130 -3.79 20.29 -16.36
C GLY A 130 -3.58 20.58 -17.85
N MET A 131 -3.65 19.56 -18.70
CA MET A 131 -3.54 19.71 -20.15
C MET A 131 -4.71 20.53 -20.72
N GLN A 132 -5.94 20.22 -20.32
CA GLN A 132 -7.14 20.94 -20.75
C GLN A 132 -7.06 22.43 -20.36
N GLN A 133 -6.74 22.72 -19.10
CA GLN A 133 -6.57 24.09 -18.62
C GLN A 133 -5.43 24.82 -19.34
N GLY A 134 -4.32 24.12 -19.63
CA GLY A 134 -3.20 24.67 -20.39
C GLY A 134 -3.60 25.05 -21.82
N ILE A 135 -4.35 24.19 -22.50
CA ILE A 135 -4.87 24.44 -23.85
C ILE A 135 -5.84 25.62 -23.83
N GLU A 136 -6.82 25.62 -22.92
CA GLU A 136 -7.81 26.69 -22.81
C GLU A 136 -7.16 28.05 -22.56
N LYS A 137 -6.24 28.14 -21.59
CA LYS A 137 -5.48 29.36 -21.31
C LYS A 137 -4.63 29.79 -22.50
N GLY A 138 -4.03 28.85 -23.21
CA GLY A 138 -3.24 29.13 -24.43
C GLY A 138 -4.10 29.73 -25.54
N VAL A 139 -5.26 29.13 -25.80
CA VAL A 139 -6.22 29.62 -26.81
C VAL A 139 -6.75 31.00 -26.44
N GLU A 140 -7.16 31.20 -25.19
CA GLU A 140 -7.65 32.49 -24.71
C GLU A 140 -6.59 33.59 -24.84
N LYS A 141 -5.36 33.31 -24.40
CA LYS A 141 -4.24 34.25 -24.54
C LYS A 141 -3.94 34.59 -26.00
N GLY A 142 -3.98 33.59 -26.89
CA GLY A 142 -3.83 33.80 -28.33
C GLY A 142 -4.90 34.71 -28.91
N LYS A 143 -6.17 34.49 -28.57
CA LYS A 143 -7.29 35.35 -28.98
C LYS A 143 -7.12 36.79 -28.52
N LEU A 144 -6.71 37.00 -27.26
CA LEU A 144 -6.46 38.33 -26.70
C LEU A 144 -5.31 39.05 -27.42
N GLU A 145 -4.21 38.35 -27.67
CA GLU A 145 -3.06 38.90 -28.40
C GLU A 145 -3.43 39.32 -29.82
N ASP A 146 -4.17 38.46 -30.54
CA ASP A 146 -4.62 38.74 -31.90
C ASP A 146 -5.62 39.90 -31.92
N ALA A 147 -6.57 39.97 -30.98
CA ALA A 147 -7.48 41.11 -30.83
C ALA A 147 -6.72 42.43 -30.67
N GLY A 148 -5.70 42.46 -29.80
CA GLY A 148 -4.85 43.64 -29.60
C GLY A 148 -4.06 44.04 -30.86
N LYS A 149 -3.55 43.07 -31.62
CA LYS A 149 -2.88 43.33 -32.92
C LYS A 149 -3.85 43.87 -33.96
N MET A 150 -5.07 43.34 -34.03
CA MET A 150 -6.10 43.80 -34.97
C MET A 150 -6.48 45.26 -34.72
N LEU A 151 -6.73 45.62 -33.46
CA LEU A 151 -7.05 47.01 -33.08
C LEU A 151 -5.91 47.98 -33.40
N LYS A 152 -4.66 47.60 -33.11
CA LYS A 152 -3.47 48.40 -33.46
C LYS A 152 -3.30 48.61 -34.98
N LYS A 153 -3.81 47.69 -35.80
CA LYS A 153 -3.81 47.80 -37.26
C LYS A 153 -5.01 48.61 -37.81
N GLY A 154 -5.86 49.15 -36.94
CA GLY A 154 -6.99 49.98 -37.32
C GLY A 154 -8.26 49.19 -37.69
N ILE A 155 -8.33 47.90 -37.37
CA ILE A 155 -9.59 47.14 -37.47
C ILE A 155 -10.54 47.64 -36.38
N ASP A 156 -11.80 47.91 -36.72
CA ASP A 156 -12.75 48.47 -35.77
C ASP A 156 -13.18 47.45 -34.70
N LEU A 157 -13.53 47.98 -33.53
CA LEU A 157 -13.87 47.18 -32.35
C LEU A 157 -15.00 46.18 -32.61
N LYS A 158 -16.02 46.55 -33.40
CA LYS A 158 -17.16 45.69 -33.66
C LYS A 158 -16.73 44.44 -34.42
N THR A 159 -15.92 44.60 -35.47
CA THR A 159 -15.36 43.48 -36.24
C THR A 159 -14.41 42.60 -35.40
N VAL A 160 -13.62 43.19 -34.50
CA VAL A 160 -12.73 42.41 -33.62
C VAL A 160 -13.51 41.53 -32.64
N LEU A 161 -14.57 42.06 -32.02
CA LEU A 161 -15.42 41.30 -31.10
C LEU A 161 -16.11 40.12 -31.81
N GLU A 162 -16.58 40.35 -33.05
CA GLU A 162 -17.23 39.31 -33.86
C GLU A 162 -16.28 38.19 -34.28
N ILE A 163 -15.06 38.53 -34.74
CA ILE A 163 -14.07 37.54 -35.21
C ILE A 163 -13.47 36.73 -34.06
N THR A 164 -13.10 37.39 -32.97
CA THR A 164 -12.40 36.73 -31.85
C THR A 164 -13.37 36.03 -30.89
N GLY A 165 -14.65 36.40 -30.92
CA GLY A 165 -15.68 35.96 -29.99
C GLY A 165 -15.46 36.49 -28.57
N LEU A 166 -14.59 37.48 -28.38
CA LEU A 166 -14.34 38.12 -27.09
C LEU A 166 -15.39 39.20 -26.81
N SER A 167 -15.62 39.48 -25.53
CA SER A 167 -16.49 40.59 -25.11
C SER A 167 -15.68 41.87 -24.88
N GLU A 168 -16.31 43.03 -25.02
CA GLU A 168 -15.66 44.32 -24.74
C GLU A 168 -15.19 44.40 -23.28
N LYS A 169 -15.99 43.84 -22.36
CA LYS A 169 -15.63 43.71 -20.94
C LYS A 169 -14.34 42.91 -20.77
N THR A 170 -14.21 41.77 -21.44
CA THR A 170 -13.01 40.93 -21.41
C THR A 170 -11.78 41.69 -21.91
N LEU A 171 -11.90 42.45 -23.00
CA LEU A 171 -10.79 43.25 -23.52
C LEU A 171 -10.37 44.39 -22.57
N LYS A 172 -11.33 45.06 -21.92
CA LYS A 172 -11.07 46.08 -20.89
C LYS A 172 -10.39 45.50 -19.65
N GLU A 173 -10.89 44.36 -19.16
CA GLU A 173 -10.31 43.65 -18.01
C GLU A 173 -8.84 43.25 -18.25
N HIS A 174 -8.49 42.97 -19.51
CA HIS A 174 -7.14 42.62 -19.93
C HIS A 174 -6.31 43.82 -20.44
N GLY A 175 -6.82 45.06 -20.33
CA GLY A 175 -6.11 46.29 -20.67
C GLY A 175 -5.80 46.48 -22.16
N ILE A 176 -6.59 45.86 -23.05
CA ILE A 176 -6.44 45.98 -24.51
C ILE A 176 -7.19 47.20 -25.05
N LEU A 177 -8.26 47.61 -24.36
CA LEU A 177 -9.08 48.80 -24.65
C LEU A 177 -8.91 49.87 -23.58
#